data_AF-A0A7V2CND5-F1
#
_entry.id   AF-A0A7V2CND5-F1
#
_cell.length_a   1.000
_cell.length_b   1.000
_cell.length_c   1.000
_cell.angle_alpha   90.00
_cell.angle_beta   90.00
_cell.angle_gamma   90.00
#
_symmetry.space_group_name_H-M   'P 1'
#
loop_
_entity.id
_entity.type
_entity.pdbx_description
1 polymer ?
#
loop_
_entity_poly.entity_id
_entity_poly.type
_entity_poly.pdbx_seq_one_letter_code
_entity_poly.pdbx_strand_id
1 'polypeptide(L)'
;MDGDGCDDCSSGLDDAAGDGPDYDRDGTCDFGDADDDNDTVLDGADLDPLNRFACGDADFDGCDDCGVTGGPPATSNDGSDFDGDGLCDFGDLDDDMDGVNDDVDANPFDPFVCRDADGDTCDDCGLSGFADPGGDGPDNDMDGLCDSGDADDDNDGLSDANEAVFGTNPFNRDSDGDGLLDGTEVDSAMGSGCPNPLLADSDGDTIRDGDEVAGGTNPCAADTDGDGVADNVDPLPTTPGVTSGFLEDACRDLAGRILALDLSLFNGPNANANKGRRNALANRAIEAANAIAAGNYQEARDALNSLLDKIDGASPPPDWMDASPQQAALKAEVELLIALVLLM
;
A
#
# COMPACT_ATOMS: atom_id res chain seq x y z
N MET A 1 28.12 -81.46 -18.58
CA MET A 1 28.90 -80.76 -19.61
C MET A 1 28.00 -80.47 -20.82
N ASP A 2 26.90 -79.82 -20.51
CA ASP A 2 26.11 -78.92 -21.36
C ASP A 2 26.92 -77.73 -21.90
N GLY A 3 28.05 -77.40 -21.28
CA GLY A 3 29.07 -76.53 -21.89
C GLY A 3 28.94 -75.06 -21.52
N ASP A 4 28.31 -74.79 -20.38
CA ASP A 4 28.20 -73.49 -19.71
C ASP A 4 29.43 -73.11 -18.87
N GLY A 5 30.35 -74.05 -18.60
CA GLY A 5 31.61 -73.76 -17.92
C GLY A 5 31.56 -73.85 -16.39
N CYS A 6 30.40 -74.15 -15.81
CA CYS A 6 30.23 -74.41 -14.39
C CYS A 6 30.83 -75.77 -13.98
N ASP A 7 31.31 -75.90 -12.73
CA ASP A 7 31.82 -77.18 -12.23
C ASP A 7 30.68 -78.15 -11.87
N ASP A 8 30.27 -78.95 -12.86
CA ASP A 8 29.34 -80.10 -12.75
C ASP A 8 29.67 -81.10 -11.61
N CYS A 9 30.85 -81.00 -10.97
CA CYS A 9 31.45 -82.10 -10.22
C CYS A 9 31.95 -81.77 -8.81
N SER A 10 31.51 -80.68 -8.19
CA SER A 10 31.83 -80.41 -6.78
C SER A 10 31.14 -81.38 -5.79
N SER A 11 30.03 -82.03 -6.18
CA SER A 11 29.27 -82.98 -5.33
C SER A 11 29.19 -84.43 -5.86
N GLY A 12 29.66 -84.68 -7.09
CA GLY A 12 29.69 -86.01 -7.70
C GLY A 12 28.36 -86.52 -8.28
N LEU A 13 27.37 -85.65 -8.49
CA LEU A 13 26.11 -85.94 -9.21
C LEU A 13 25.73 -84.74 -10.10
N ASP A 14 25.32 -85.00 -11.34
CA ASP A 14 24.77 -83.99 -12.27
C ASP A 14 23.49 -83.39 -11.66
N ASP A 15 23.57 -82.17 -11.14
CA ASP A 15 22.43 -81.41 -10.60
C ASP A 15 22.39 -80.02 -11.24
N ALA A 16 21.67 -79.89 -12.36
CA ALA A 16 21.47 -78.66 -13.13
C ALA A 16 20.62 -77.58 -12.40
N ALA A 17 20.48 -77.70 -11.08
CA ALA A 17 19.74 -76.76 -10.23
C ALA A 17 20.59 -76.25 -9.05
N GLY A 18 21.88 -76.56 -9.00
CA GLY A 18 22.77 -76.25 -7.86
C GLY A 18 24.26 -76.28 -8.18
N ASP A 19 24.62 -75.86 -9.38
CA ASP A 19 25.95 -75.83 -10.03
C ASP A 19 26.74 -74.52 -9.86
N GLY A 20 26.12 -73.49 -9.29
CA GLY A 20 26.74 -72.18 -9.01
C GLY A 20 25.67 -71.10 -8.94
N PRO A 21 26.00 -69.86 -8.54
CA PRO A 21 25.17 -68.72 -8.89
C PRO A 21 25.30 -68.44 -10.41
N ASP A 22 24.16 -68.07 -11.00
CA ASP A 22 23.94 -67.60 -12.37
C ASP A 22 22.97 -66.42 -12.20
N TYR A 23 23.54 -65.23 -12.04
CA TYR A 23 22.83 -64.08 -11.51
C TYR A 23 21.88 -63.46 -12.55
N ASP A 24 22.33 -63.33 -13.79
CA ASP A 24 21.54 -62.82 -14.92
C ASP A 24 20.63 -63.86 -15.60
N ARG A 25 20.87 -65.16 -15.36
CA ARG A 25 20.12 -66.30 -15.91
C ARG A 25 20.28 -66.45 -17.41
N ASP A 26 21.45 -66.13 -17.94
CA ASP A 26 21.78 -66.30 -19.34
C ASP A 26 22.14 -67.75 -19.70
N GLY A 27 22.40 -68.57 -18.67
CA GLY A 27 22.75 -69.98 -18.76
C GLY A 27 24.25 -70.26 -18.64
N THR A 28 25.05 -69.27 -18.25
CA THR A 28 26.45 -69.35 -17.86
C THR A 28 26.54 -69.10 -16.35
N CYS A 29 27.40 -69.78 -15.59
CA CYS A 29 27.58 -69.42 -14.18
C CYS A 29 28.50 -68.22 -14.05
N ASP A 30 28.28 -67.42 -13.00
CA ASP A 30 29.11 -66.27 -12.62
C ASP A 30 30.62 -66.62 -12.63
N PHE A 31 30.96 -67.84 -12.19
CA PHE A 31 32.32 -68.35 -12.34
C PHE A 31 32.60 -68.79 -13.79
N GLY A 32 33.00 -67.85 -14.63
CA GLY A 32 33.39 -68.09 -16.02
C GLY A 32 32.56 -67.35 -17.05
N ASP A 33 31.48 -66.71 -16.61
CA ASP A 33 30.92 -65.56 -17.30
C ASP A 33 31.93 -64.39 -17.29
N ALA A 34 31.76 -63.46 -18.22
CA ALA A 34 32.54 -62.24 -18.30
C ALA A 34 31.71 -61.00 -17.92
N ASP A 35 30.40 -61.14 -17.73
CA ASP A 35 29.41 -60.11 -17.43
C ASP A 35 28.26 -60.76 -16.62
N ASP A 36 28.47 -60.94 -15.31
CA ASP A 36 27.63 -61.75 -14.42
C ASP A 36 26.18 -61.20 -14.25
N ASP A 37 25.92 -59.93 -14.59
CA ASP A 37 24.59 -59.30 -14.48
C ASP A 37 24.00 -58.78 -15.80
N ASN A 38 24.75 -58.96 -16.90
CA ASN A 38 24.39 -58.67 -18.28
C ASN A 38 23.99 -57.20 -18.53
N ASP A 39 24.62 -56.27 -17.82
CA ASP A 39 24.46 -54.84 -18.03
C ASP A 39 25.35 -54.27 -19.15
N THR A 40 26.17 -55.12 -19.76
CA THR A 40 27.13 -54.87 -20.84
C THR A 40 28.50 -54.35 -20.40
N VAL A 41 28.71 -54.14 -19.09
CA VAL A 41 30.00 -53.84 -18.47
C VAL A 41 30.59 -55.13 -17.91
N LEU A 42 31.80 -55.48 -18.35
CA LEU A 42 32.43 -56.73 -17.91
C LEU A 42 32.82 -56.66 -16.42
N ASP A 43 32.77 -57.79 -15.69
CA ASP A 43 33.04 -57.85 -14.23
C ASP A 43 34.38 -57.24 -13.79
N GLY A 44 35.37 -57.23 -14.69
CA GLY A 44 36.68 -56.65 -14.42
C GLY A 44 36.72 -55.12 -14.47
N ALA A 45 35.69 -54.49 -15.04
CA ALA A 45 35.49 -53.05 -15.16
C ALA A 45 34.30 -52.56 -14.33
N ASP A 46 33.37 -53.45 -13.98
CA ASP A 46 32.22 -53.18 -13.15
C ASP A 46 32.58 -53.13 -11.64
N LEU A 47 32.00 -52.17 -10.93
CA LEU A 47 32.16 -51.97 -9.49
C LEU A 47 31.20 -52.85 -8.65
N ASP A 48 30.08 -53.29 -9.23
CA ASP A 48 29.14 -54.21 -8.61
C ASP A 48 28.64 -55.27 -9.63
N PRO A 49 29.49 -56.25 -10.01
CA PRO A 49 29.22 -57.23 -11.08
C PRO A 49 27.96 -58.10 -10.93
N LEU A 50 27.23 -57.97 -9.81
CA LEU A 50 26.01 -58.72 -9.54
C LEU A 50 24.82 -57.76 -9.40
N ASN A 51 24.88 -56.58 -10.00
CA ASN A 51 23.83 -55.59 -9.91
C ASN A 51 23.80 -54.75 -11.17
N ARG A 52 23.01 -55.23 -12.13
CA ARG A 52 22.85 -54.59 -13.44
C ARG A 52 22.51 -53.09 -13.47
N PHE A 53 22.11 -52.50 -12.34
CA PHE A 53 21.82 -51.07 -12.18
C PHE A 53 23.00 -50.28 -11.59
N ALA A 54 24.19 -50.88 -11.50
CA ALA A 54 25.36 -50.36 -10.83
C ALA A 54 26.64 -50.62 -11.63
N CYS A 55 26.76 -50.01 -12.80
CA CYS A 55 27.78 -50.31 -13.81
C CYS A 55 28.88 -49.25 -13.93
N GLY A 56 28.81 -48.17 -13.14
CA GLY A 56 29.78 -47.09 -13.09
C GLY A 56 29.18 -45.70 -13.34
N ASP A 57 30.05 -44.69 -13.35
CA ASP A 57 29.70 -43.27 -13.53
C ASP A 57 30.79 -42.65 -14.42
N ALA A 58 30.58 -42.70 -15.74
CA ALA A 58 31.61 -42.38 -16.73
C ALA A 58 31.74 -40.87 -17.01
N ASP A 59 30.68 -40.10 -16.84
CA ASP A 59 30.67 -38.64 -16.99
C ASP A 59 30.80 -37.89 -15.66
N PHE A 60 30.78 -38.58 -14.53
CA PHE A 60 30.98 -38.08 -13.18
C PHE A 60 29.87 -37.14 -12.72
N ASP A 61 28.64 -37.45 -13.12
CA ASP A 61 27.43 -36.69 -12.75
C ASP A 61 26.83 -37.13 -11.40
N GLY A 62 27.34 -38.22 -10.82
CA GLY A 62 26.93 -38.74 -9.52
C GLY A 62 25.82 -39.80 -9.59
N CYS A 63 25.24 -40.04 -10.76
CA CYS A 63 24.39 -41.18 -11.03
C CYS A 63 25.19 -42.35 -11.56
N ASP A 64 24.60 -43.54 -11.42
CA ASP A 64 25.16 -44.71 -12.07
C ASP A 64 24.60 -44.79 -13.49
N ASP A 65 25.49 -44.91 -14.50
CA ASP A 65 25.19 -45.00 -15.93
C ASP A 65 24.11 -46.05 -16.26
N CYS A 66 23.94 -47.07 -15.43
CA CYS A 66 22.95 -48.13 -15.59
C CYS A 66 21.74 -47.98 -14.66
N GLY A 67 21.71 -46.98 -13.79
CA GLY A 67 20.72 -46.77 -12.72
C GLY A 67 19.26 -46.77 -13.16
N VAL A 68 18.97 -46.36 -14.40
CA VAL A 68 17.59 -46.32 -14.95
C VAL A 68 17.22 -47.59 -15.73
N THR A 69 18.12 -48.09 -16.59
CA THR A 69 17.79 -49.13 -17.58
C THR A 69 18.28 -50.52 -17.17
N GLY A 70 19.22 -50.56 -16.23
CA GLY A 70 19.97 -51.74 -15.86
C GLY A 70 20.84 -52.24 -17.01
N GLY A 71 21.49 -51.32 -17.74
CA GLY A 71 22.26 -51.57 -18.95
C GLY A 71 21.46 -51.42 -20.27
N PRO A 72 22.10 -51.00 -21.38
CA PRO A 72 23.50 -50.55 -21.50
C PRO A 72 23.75 -49.18 -20.84
N PRO A 73 25.00 -48.87 -20.42
CA PRO A 73 25.40 -47.59 -19.80
C PRO A 73 24.94 -46.36 -20.59
N ALA A 74 24.41 -45.35 -19.91
CA ALA A 74 23.83 -44.17 -20.51
C ALA A 74 24.10 -42.87 -19.73
N THR A 75 25.22 -42.21 -20.06
CA THR A 75 25.77 -40.93 -19.55
C THR A 75 24.89 -39.67 -19.76
N SER A 76 23.57 -39.75 -19.68
CA SER A 76 22.65 -38.61 -19.94
C SER A 76 21.19 -38.92 -19.58
N ASN A 77 20.90 -40.13 -19.11
CA ASN A 77 19.56 -40.58 -18.73
C ASN A 77 19.65 -41.76 -17.74
N ASP A 78 20.48 -41.55 -16.73
CA ASP A 78 20.98 -42.47 -15.72
C ASP A 78 20.48 -42.11 -14.30
N GLY A 79 19.80 -40.98 -14.17
CA GLY A 79 18.93 -40.67 -13.03
C GLY A 79 18.05 -39.44 -13.26
N SER A 80 17.61 -38.84 -12.16
CA SER A 80 16.90 -37.56 -12.17
C SER A 80 17.91 -36.43 -12.12
N ASP A 81 17.64 -35.38 -12.89
CA ASP A 81 18.41 -34.14 -13.01
C ASP A 81 17.34 -33.04 -13.10
N PHE A 82 17.00 -32.45 -11.96
CA PHE A 82 15.85 -31.56 -11.83
C PHE A 82 16.07 -30.21 -12.54
N ASP A 83 17.24 -29.61 -12.41
CA ASP A 83 17.58 -28.30 -12.98
C ASP A 83 18.20 -28.39 -14.39
N GLY A 84 18.64 -29.57 -14.82
CA GLY A 84 19.20 -29.83 -16.14
C GLY A 84 20.65 -29.37 -16.30
N ASP A 85 21.41 -29.24 -15.21
CA ASP A 85 22.80 -28.79 -15.24
C ASP A 85 23.80 -29.89 -15.62
N GLY A 86 23.32 -31.13 -15.62
CA GLY A 86 24.06 -32.34 -15.96
C GLY A 86 24.72 -33.02 -14.76
N LEU A 87 24.35 -32.64 -13.53
CA LEU A 87 24.50 -33.45 -12.33
C LEU A 87 23.17 -34.13 -11.99
N CYS A 88 23.25 -35.23 -11.28
CA CYS A 88 22.06 -35.93 -10.79
C CYS A 88 21.65 -35.44 -9.40
N ASP A 89 20.34 -35.46 -9.10
CA ASP A 89 19.78 -35.02 -7.81
C ASP A 89 20.45 -35.68 -6.58
N PHE A 90 20.97 -36.92 -6.72
CA PHE A 90 21.61 -37.63 -5.60
C PHE A 90 23.02 -37.10 -5.27
N GLY A 91 23.66 -36.41 -6.21
CA GLY A 91 25.03 -35.93 -6.14
C GLY A 91 25.18 -34.41 -6.30
N ASP A 92 24.12 -33.74 -6.74
CA ASP A 92 24.02 -32.29 -6.70
C ASP A 92 23.88 -31.80 -5.25
N LEU A 93 24.21 -30.52 -5.03
CA LEU A 93 24.08 -29.84 -3.75
C LEU A 93 22.97 -28.80 -3.77
N ASP A 94 22.38 -28.53 -4.94
CA ASP A 94 21.39 -27.48 -5.21
C ASP A 94 20.51 -27.94 -6.39
N ASP A 95 19.63 -28.90 -6.12
CA ASP A 95 18.85 -29.66 -7.12
C ASP A 95 17.96 -28.76 -8.01
N ASP A 96 17.55 -27.58 -7.55
CA ASP A 96 16.69 -26.64 -8.29
C ASP A 96 17.33 -25.30 -8.68
N MET A 97 18.62 -25.15 -8.36
CA MET A 97 19.48 -24.07 -8.80
C MET A 97 19.04 -22.66 -8.36
N ASP A 98 18.36 -22.56 -7.22
CA ASP A 98 17.96 -21.28 -6.65
C ASP A 98 19.08 -20.61 -5.80
N GLY A 99 20.20 -21.31 -5.63
CA GLY A 99 21.37 -20.84 -4.92
C GLY A 99 21.37 -21.17 -3.43
N VAL A 100 20.46 -22.03 -2.97
CA VAL A 100 20.37 -22.55 -1.61
C VAL A 100 20.59 -24.06 -1.63
N ASN A 101 21.54 -24.55 -0.83
CA ASN A 101 21.84 -25.98 -0.82
C ASN A 101 20.70 -26.82 -0.23
N ASP A 102 20.49 -28.04 -0.71
CA ASP A 102 19.38 -28.93 -0.30
C ASP A 102 19.31 -29.21 1.22
N ASP A 103 20.44 -29.09 1.94
CA ASP A 103 20.50 -29.34 3.38
C ASP A 103 19.92 -28.19 4.21
N VAL A 104 19.83 -27.00 3.63
CA VAL A 104 19.24 -25.80 4.21
C VAL A 104 17.96 -25.36 3.50
N ASP A 105 17.70 -25.91 2.32
CA ASP A 105 16.52 -25.65 1.51
C ASP A 105 15.24 -26.30 2.10
N ALA A 106 14.15 -25.55 2.11
CA ALA A 106 12.84 -25.97 2.57
C ALA A 106 12.17 -26.91 1.57
N ASN A 107 12.46 -26.77 0.28
CA ASN A 107 12.02 -27.62 -0.80
C ASN A 107 13.05 -27.67 -1.94
N PRO A 108 14.01 -28.62 -1.93
CA PRO A 108 15.08 -28.76 -2.94
C PRO A 108 14.64 -29.00 -4.40
N PHE A 109 13.35 -29.00 -4.70
CA PHE A 109 12.80 -29.26 -6.02
C PHE A 109 11.75 -28.20 -6.41
N ASP A 110 11.80 -27.02 -5.81
CA ASP A 110 10.94 -25.89 -6.16
C ASP A 110 11.72 -24.59 -5.97
N PRO A 111 12.26 -24.01 -7.06
CA PRO A 111 13.21 -22.91 -6.97
C PRO A 111 12.61 -21.62 -6.38
N PHE A 112 11.30 -21.58 -6.11
CA PHE A 112 10.60 -20.46 -5.48
C PHE A 112 10.33 -20.66 -3.99
N VAL A 113 10.85 -21.73 -3.38
CA VAL A 113 10.62 -22.08 -1.96
C VAL A 113 11.91 -22.60 -1.34
N CYS A 114 12.73 -21.70 -0.80
CA CYS A 114 14.05 -22.06 -0.29
C CYS A 114 14.19 -21.89 1.21
N ARG A 115 14.08 -20.67 1.75
CA ARG A 115 14.15 -20.41 3.19
C ARG A 115 13.73 -18.97 3.48
N ASP A 116 13.61 -18.66 4.77
CA ASP A 116 13.43 -17.31 5.29
C ASP A 116 14.67 -16.98 6.14
N ALA A 117 15.68 -16.32 5.56
CA ALA A 117 16.97 -16.13 6.22
C ALA A 117 17.04 -14.91 7.13
N ASP A 118 16.30 -13.85 6.82
CA ASP A 118 16.27 -12.62 7.61
C ASP A 118 15.09 -12.58 8.61
N GLY A 119 14.12 -13.49 8.47
CA GLY A 119 13.01 -13.67 9.38
C GLY A 119 11.84 -12.71 9.12
N ASP A 120 11.73 -12.18 7.91
CA ASP A 120 10.73 -11.19 7.51
C ASP A 120 9.38 -11.81 7.09
N THR A 121 9.29 -13.14 7.12
CA THR A 121 8.15 -14.00 6.74
C THR A 121 7.98 -14.31 5.26
N CYS A 122 8.71 -13.62 4.38
CA CYS A 122 8.83 -14.02 2.99
C CYS A 122 9.83 -15.16 2.83
N ASP A 123 9.70 -15.85 1.70
CA ASP A 123 10.67 -16.86 1.29
C ASP A 123 11.69 -16.16 0.40
N ASP A 124 12.98 -16.23 0.74
CA ASP A 124 14.11 -15.57 0.07
C ASP A 124 14.07 -15.76 -1.46
N CYS A 125 13.48 -16.85 -1.96
CA CYS A 125 13.42 -17.20 -3.38
C CYS A 125 12.07 -16.87 -4.05
N GLY A 126 11.06 -16.46 -3.27
CA GLY A 126 9.66 -16.34 -3.68
C GLY A 126 9.36 -15.39 -4.86
N LEU A 127 10.23 -14.40 -5.13
CA LEU A 127 10.05 -13.48 -6.26
C LEU A 127 10.79 -13.88 -7.53
N SER A 128 12.02 -14.36 -7.40
CA SER A 128 12.94 -14.46 -8.53
C SER A 128 13.38 -15.89 -8.86
N GLY A 129 13.09 -16.82 -7.97
CA GLY A 129 13.63 -18.17 -8.03
C GLY A 129 15.12 -18.24 -7.65
N PHE A 130 15.62 -17.21 -6.96
CA PHE A 130 16.98 -17.11 -6.46
C PHE A 130 16.94 -16.42 -5.11
N ALA A 131 17.77 -16.87 -4.17
CA ALA A 131 17.80 -16.31 -2.83
C ALA A 131 18.20 -14.81 -2.82
N ASP A 132 17.28 -13.97 -2.37
CA ASP A 132 17.47 -12.54 -2.11
C ASP A 132 16.81 -12.14 -0.78
N PRO A 133 17.48 -12.34 0.39
CA PRO A 133 16.93 -12.17 1.75
C PRO A 133 16.58 -10.73 2.18
N GLY A 134 16.09 -9.90 1.28
CA GLY A 134 15.64 -8.53 1.57
C GLY A 134 15.01 -7.89 0.34
N GLY A 135 14.54 -8.73 -0.57
CA GLY A 135 14.08 -8.42 -1.93
C GLY A 135 13.20 -9.54 -2.49
N ASP A 136 12.53 -10.25 -1.59
CA ASP A 136 11.88 -11.54 -1.74
C ASP A 136 10.36 -11.50 -1.50
N GLY A 137 9.85 -10.30 -1.22
CA GLY A 137 8.43 -10.00 -1.31
C GLY A 137 8.15 -8.49 -1.27
N PRO A 138 6.86 -8.12 -1.29
CA PRO A 138 6.46 -6.74 -1.07
C PRO A 138 6.57 -6.39 0.43
N ASP A 139 7.12 -5.21 0.70
CA ASP A 139 7.25 -4.57 2.01
C ASP A 139 6.87 -3.09 1.76
N ASN A 140 5.60 -2.77 1.99
CA ASN A 140 5.01 -1.51 1.57
C ASN A 140 5.47 -0.32 2.44
N ASP A 141 5.78 -0.55 3.70
CA ASP A 141 6.19 0.49 4.64
C ASP A 141 7.70 0.55 4.91
N MET A 142 8.45 -0.43 4.40
CA MET A 142 9.89 -0.60 4.53
C MET A 142 10.36 -0.80 5.97
N ASP A 143 9.55 -1.46 6.80
CA ASP A 143 9.89 -1.77 8.19
C ASP A 143 10.73 -3.06 8.34
N GLY A 144 10.86 -3.83 7.26
CA GLY A 144 11.61 -5.07 7.16
C GLY A 144 10.80 -6.31 7.49
N LEU A 145 9.48 -6.22 7.50
CA LEU A 145 8.55 -7.35 7.39
C LEU A 145 7.88 -7.31 6.02
N CYS A 146 7.66 -8.48 5.46
CA CYS A 146 6.85 -8.60 4.26
C CYS A 146 5.35 -8.37 4.57
N ASP A 147 4.62 -7.78 3.61
CA ASP A 147 3.17 -7.52 3.71
C ASP A 147 2.35 -8.78 4.09
N SER A 148 2.87 -9.98 3.80
CA SER A 148 2.16 -11.23 4.09
C SER A 148 2.16 -11.62 5.59
N GLY A 149 3.12 -11.09 6.35
CA GLY A 149 3.33 -11.39 7.76
C GLY A 149 3.39 -10.14 8.64
N ASP A 150 3.41 -8.96 8.05
CA ASP A 150 3.08 -7.71 8.73
C ASP A 150 1.58 -7.68 9.07
N ALA A 151 1.23 -6.94 10.13
CA ALA A 151 -0.13 -6.74 10.58
C ALA A 151 -0.58 -5.27 10.45
N ASP A 152 0.28 -4.38 9.97
CA ASP A 152 0.07 -2.95 9.76
C ASP A 152 0.90 -2.50 8.54
N ASP A 153 0.50 -2.95 7.35
CA ASP A 153 1.25 -2.89 6.07
C ASP A 153 1.66 -1.48 5.61
N ASP A 154 1.12 -0.43 6.23
CA ASP A 154 1.49 0.96 5.96
C ASP A 154 1.98 1.74 7.19
N ASN A 155 2.00 1.10 8.36
CA ASN A 155 2.51 1.62 9.62
C ASN A 155 1.89 2.99 9.99
N ASP A 156 0.59 3.15 9.80
CA ASP A 156 -0.16 4.33 10.23
C ASP A 156 -0.71 4.22 11.67
N GLY A 157 -0.65 3.02 12.26
CA GLY A 157 -1.13 2.70 13.59
C GLY A 157 -2.47 1.97 13.63
N LEU A 158 -3.09 1.68 12.47
CA LEU A 158 -4.30 0.88 12.30
C LEU A 158 -3.97 -0.42 11.58
N SER A 159 -3.90 -1.53 12.31
CA SER A 159 -3.65 -2.85 11.71
C SER A 159 -4.58 -3.19 10.53
N ASP A 160 -4.13 -3.93 9.52
CA ASP A 160 -4.91 -4.32 8.32
C ASP A 160 -6.25 -4.99 8.66
N ALA A 161 -6.25 -5.77 9.75
CA ALA A 161 -7.46 -6.42 10.25
C ALA A 161 -8.53 -5.41 10.70
N ASN A 162 -8.12 -4.29 11.30
CA ASN A 162 -9.00 -3.19 11.68
C ASN A 162 -9.33 -2.32 10.48
N GLU A 163 -8.40 -2.07 9.57
CA GLU A 163 -8.67 -1.33 8.35
C GLU A 163 -9.75 -1.99 7.50
N ALA A 164 -9.72 -3.32 7.38
CA ALA A 164 -10.79 -4.09 6.75
C ALA A 164 -12.17 -3.88 7.43
N VAL A 165 -12.20 -3.55 8.73
CA VAL A 165 -13.42 -3.24 9.49
C VAL A 165 -13.87 -1.80 9.27
N PHE A 166 -12.95 -0.84 9.23
CA PHE A 166 -13.24 0.58 9.02
C PHE A 166 -13.43 0.95 7.54
N GLY A 167 -12.96 0.11 6.63
CA GLY A 167 -13.06 0.29 5.18
C GLY A 167 -11.92 1.11 4.56
N THR A 168 -10.83 1.30 5.30
CA THR A 168 -9.59 1.97 4.86
C THR A 168 -8.71 1.01 4.05
N ASN A 169 -7.57 1.49 3.54
CA ASN A 169 -6.68 0.74 2.66
C ASN A 169 -5.36 0.39 3.35
N PRO A 170 -5.07 -0.91 3.59
CA PRO A 170 -3.86 -1.33 4.30
C PRO A 170 -2.51 -0.94 3.73
N PHE A 171 -2.49 -0.54 2.47
CA PHE A 171 -1.28 -0.11 1.81
C PHE A 171 -1.21 1.43 1.67
N ASN A 172 -2.06 2.18 2.39
CA ASN A 172 -2.15 3.63 2.28
C ASN A 172 -2.64 4.32 3.56
N ARG A 173 -1.67 4.87 4.28
CA ARG A 173 -1.75 5.52 5.60
C ARG A 173 -2.76 6.64 5.82
N ASP A 174 -3.40 7.11 4.75
CA ASP A 174 -4.31 8.26 4.70
C ASP A 174 -5.28 8.00 3.53
N SER A 175 -6.35 7.28 3.83
CA SER A 175 -7.27 6.70 2.85
C SER A 175 -8.09 7.74 2.09
N ASP A 176 -8.39 8.89 2.69
CA ASP A 176 -9.14 9.97 2.06
C ASP A 176 -8.26 11.15 1.57
N GLY A 177 -6.98 11.16 1.93
CA GLY A 177 -5.97 12.07 1.41
C GLY A 177 -6.07 13.48 1.98
N ASP A 178 -6.44 13.59 3.25
CA ASP A 178 -6.69 14.85 3.94
C ASP A 178 -5.49 15.35 4.77
N GLY A 179 -4.54 14.45 5.05
CA GLY A 179 -3.31 14.72 5.80
C GLY A 179 -3.33 14.21 7.25
N LEU A 180 -4.42 13.64 7.73
CA LEU A 180 -4.55 12.89 8.98
C LEU A 180 -4.44 11.39 8.66
N LEU A 181 -3.79 10.63 9.54
CA LEU A 181 -3.59 9.19 9.30
C LEU A 181 -4.83 8.39 9.74
N ASP A 182 -5.18 7.30 9.05
CA ASP A 182 -6.39 6.53 9.34
C ASP A 182 -6.38 6.03 10.79
N GLY A 183 -5.23 5.51 11.25
CA GLY A 183 -5.04 5.12 12.65
C GLY A 183 -5.18 6.26 13.65
N THR A 184 -4.74 7.48 13.30
CA THR A 184 -4.92 8.66 14.17
C THR A 184 -6.38 9.06 14.27
N GLU A 185 -7.13 8.95 13.18
CA GLU A 185 -8.55 9.29 13.15
C GLU A 185 -9.38 8.31 13.95
N VAL A 186 -9.19 7.01 13.73
CA VAL A 186 -9.90 5.96 14.46
C VAL A 186 -9.65 6.06 15.96
N ASP A 187 -8.40 6.28 16.37
CA ASP A 187 -8.04 6.45 17.78
C ASP A 187 -8.66 7.71 18.38
N SER A 188 -8.58 8.85 17.67
CA SER A 188 -9.14 10.12 18.11
C SER A 188 -10.66 10.10 18.19
N ALA A 189 -11.32 9.33 17.33
CA ALA A 189 -12.77 9.21 17.32
C ALA A 189 -13.32 8.51 18.57
N MET A 190 -12.54 7.64 19.22
CA MET A 190 -12.99 6.87 20.39
C MET A 190 -14.35 6.16 20.17
N GLY A 191 -14.61 5.74 18.92
CA GLY A 191 -15.88 5.12 18.52
C GLY A 191 -17.06 6.07 18.29
N SER A 192 -16.84 7.39 18.27
CA SER A 192 -17.82 8.39 17.84
C SER A 192 -18.12 8.31 16.34
N GLY A 193 -17.15 7.85 15.55
CA GLY A 193 -17.13 7.91 14.09
C GLY A 193 -16.68 9.25 13.52
N CYS A 194 -16.05 10.12 14.33
CA CYS A 194 -15.45 11.37 13.88
C CYS A 194 -14.17 11.70 14.70
N PRO A 195 -13.04 12.09 14.07
CA PRO A 195 -12.85 12.18 12.60
C PRO A 195 -12.98 10.81 11.92
N ASN A 196 -13.30 10.82 10.63
CA ASN A 196 -13.68 9.63 9.88
C ASN A 196 -12.68 9.42 8.73
N PRO A 197 -11.92 8.31 8.73
CA PRO A 197 -10.80 8.08 7.80
C PRO A 197 -11.19 7.85 6.34
N LEU A 198 -12.47 8.04 6.01
CA LEU A 198 -13.01 7.93 4.66
C LEU A 198 -13.63 9.25 4.18
N LEU A 199 -13.53 10.32 4.98
CA LEU A 199 -14.09 11.63 4.73
C LEU A 199 -13.07 12.71 5.07
N ALA A 200 -12.44 13.26 4.02
CA ALA A 200 -11.45 14.32 4.13
C ALA A 200 -11.97 15.67 4.72
N ASP A 201 -13.18 15.71 5.25
CA ASP A 201 -13.88 16.84 5.88
C ASP A 201 -15.08 16.21 6.63
N SER A 202 -14.86 15.84 7.89
CA SER A 202 -15.78 15.01 8.67
C SER A 202 -17.04 15.75 9.13
N ASP A 203 -16.95 17.06 9.39
CA ASP A 203 -18.08 17.86 9.84
C ASP A 203 -18.75 18.68 8.73
N GLY A 204 -18.13 18.77 7.55
CA GLY A 204 -18.66 19.37 6.35
C GLY A 204 -18.52 20.89 6.29
N ASP A 205 -17.59 21.48 7.03
CA ASP A 205 -17.34 22.92 7.02
C ASP A 205 -16.41 23.39 5.89
N THR A 206 -15.85 22.47 5.10
CA THR A 206 -14.91 22.65 3.97
C THR A 206 -13.44 22.84 4.34
N ILE A 207 -13.07 22.77 5.61
CA ILE A 207 -11.69 22.51 6.03
C ILE A 207 -11.50 20.99 6.11
N ARG A 208 -10.27 20.52 5.84
CA ARG A 208 -9.94 19.09 5.96
C ARG A 208 -9.58 18.76 7.39
N ASP A 209 -9.88 17.56 7.87
CA ASP A 209 -9.60 17.15 9.26
C ASP A 209 -8.11 17.29 9.58
N GLY A 210 -7.24 16.89 8.65
CA GLY A 210 -5.79 17.11 8.76
C GLY A 210 -5.38 18.60 8.89
N ASP A 211 -6.01 19.49 8.13
CA ASP A 211 -5.78 20.94 8.20
C ASP A 211 -6.33 21.54 9.50
N GLU A 212 -7.46 21.03 10.00
CA GLU A 212 -8.07 21.44 11.26
C GLU A 212 -7.22 21.08 12.47
N VAL A 213 -6.76 19.83 12.54
CA VAL A 213 -5.84 19.37 13.60
C VAL A 213 -4.57 20.22 13.60
N ALA A 214 -4.03 20.56 12.42
CA ALA A 214 -2.87 21.44 12.30
C ALA A 214 -3.17 22.90 12.67
N GLY A 215 -4.38 23.38 12.38
CA GLY A 215 -4.89 24.71 12.72
C GLY A 215 -5.32 24.88 14.17
N GLY A 216 -5.52 23.77 14.88
CA GLY A 216 -6.03 23.74 16.25
C GLY A 216 -7.55 23.87 16.35
N THR A 217 -8.28 23.70 15.25
CA THR A 217 -9.73 23.51 15.22
C THR A 217 -10.07 22.04 15.44
N ASN A 218 -11.37 21.73 15.50
CA ASN A 218 -11.88 20.41 15.81
C ASN A 218 -12.55 19.81 14.57
N PRO A 219 -11.99 18.75 13.97
CA PRO A 219 -12.53 18.02 12.81
C PRO A 219 -14.00 17.59 12.87
N CYS A 220 -14.57 17.61 14.08
CA CYS A 220 -15.92 17.16 14.37
C CYS A 220 -16.88 18.29 14.73
N ALA A 221 -16.45 19.54 14.60
CA ALA A 221 -17.23 20.70 14.96
C ALA A 221 -16.95 21.86 14.01
N ALA A 222 -17.88 22.05 13.06
CA ALA A 222 -17.82 23.11 12.05
C ALA A 222 -17.75 24.54 12.61
N ASP A 223 -17.83 24.69 13.93
CA ASP A 223 -17.68 25.91 14.73
C ASP A 223 -17.02 25.44 16.04
N THR A 224 -15.69 25.46 16.08
CA THR A 224 -14.88 24.85 17.13
C THR A 224 -15.13 25.53 18.48
N ASP A 225 -15.30 26.85 18.48
CA ASP A 225 -15.42 27.63 19.70
C ASP A 225 -16.88 27.90 20.13
N GLY A 226 -17.83 27.60 19.23
CA GLY A 226 -19.26 27.63 19.49
C GLY A 226 -19.84 29.04 19.54
N ASP A 227 -19.20 30.02 18.90
CA ASP A 227 -19.69 31.39 18.84
C ASP A 227 -20.77 31.63 17.77
N GLY A 228 -20.96 30.68 16.86
CA GLY A 228 -21.96 30.70 15.79
C GLY A 228 -21.41 31.10 14.42
N VAL A 229 -20.09 31.24 14.28
CA VAL A 229 -19.39 31.41 13.00
C VAL A 229 -18.60 30.14 12.69
N ALA A 230 -18.72 29.64 11.46
CA ALA A 230 -18.03 28.41 11.09
C ALA A 230 -16.52 28.62 10.90
N ASP A 231 -15.72 27.61 11.22
CA ASP A 231 -14.25 27.73 11.28
C ASP A 231 -13.66 28.18 9.94
N ASN A 232 -14.21 27.69 8.81
CA ASN A 232 -13.82 28.08 7.46
C ASN A 232 -13.91 29.58 7.13
N VAL A 233 -14.69 30.35 7.90
CA VAL A 233 -14.87 31.80 7.72
C VAL A 233 -14.59 32.60 8.98
N ASP A 234 -14.38 31.95 10.12
CA ASP A 234 -14.09 32.62 11.38
C ASP A 234 -12.64 33.15 11.38
N PRO A 235 -12.41 34.46 11.60
CA PRO A 235 -11.08 35.00 11.83
C PRO A 235 -10.38 34.48 13.10
N LEU A 236 -11.12 33.95 14.09
CA LEU A 236 -10.60 33.45 15.37
C LEU A 236 -11.27 32.12 15.78
N PRO A 237 -11.17 31.05 14.97
CA PRO A 237 -12.00 29.83 15.10
C PRO A 237 -11.81 29.04 16.41
N THR A 238 -10.82 29.40 17.23
CA THR A 238 -10.54 28.74 18.52
C THR A 238 -10.84 29.64 19.73
N THR A 239 -11.43 30.82 19.53
CA THR A 239 -11.63 31.82 20.59
C THR A 239 -12.97 32.54 20.42
N PRO A 240 -13.95 32.28 21.32
CA PRO A 240 -15.30 32.79 21.10
C PRO A 240 -15.35 34.31 20.97
N GLY A 241 -15.94 34.76 19.86
CA GLY A 241 -16.14 36.15 19.50
C GLY A 241 -14.88 36.85 18.98
N VAL A 242 -15.05 38.11 18.58
CA VAL A 242 -13.96 38.92 18.01
C VAL A 242 -13.64 40.15 18.85
N THR A 243 -12.52 40.80 18.57
CA THR A 243 -12.21 42.09 19.21
C THR A 243 -12.88 43.26 18.48
N SER A 244 -13.26 44.31 19.21
CA SER A 244 -13.83 45.52 18.59
C SER A 244 -12.86 46.18 17.61
N GLY A 245 -11.54 46.11 17.87
CA GLY A 245 -10.52 46.61 16.95
C GLY A 245 -10.48 45.85 15.63
N PHE A 246 -10.59 44.51 15.68
CA PHE A 246 -10.69 43.69 14.48
C PHE A 246 -11.92 44.05 13.63
N LEU A 247 -13.09 44.16 14.26
CA LEU A 247 -14.32 44.52 13.56
C LEU A 247 -14.27 45.93 12.97
N GLU A 248 -13.66 46.89 13.67
CA GLU A 248 -13.44 48.25 13.15
C GLU A 248 -12.61 48.20 11.87
N ASP A 249 -11.44 47.55 11.93
CA ASP A 249 -10.51 47.45 10.80
C ASP A 249 -11.15 46.70 9.63
N ALA A 250 -11.85 45.59 9.88
CA ALA A 250 -12.54 44.82 8.85
C ALA A 250 -13.62 45.65 8.13
N CYS A 251 -14.41 46.43 8.86
CA CYS A 251 -15.40 47.34 8.26
C CYS A 251 -14.75 48.49 7.45
N ARG A 252 -13.59 49.00 7.90
CA ARG A 252 -12.82 50.02 7.15
C ARG A 252 -12.23 49.44 5.86
N ASP A 253 -11.71 48.22 5.92
CA ASP A 253 -11.16 47.50 4.78
C ASP A 253 -12.23 47.16 3.74
N LEU A 254 -13.40 46.69 4.19
CA LEU A 254 -14.59 46.50 3.36
C LEU A 254 -14.93 47.79 2.60
N ALA A 255 -14.96 48.94 3.28
CA ALA A 255 -15.22 50.22 2.63
C ALA A 255 -14.19 50.55 1.54
N GLY A 256 -12.91 50.27 1.81
CA GLY A 256 -11.83 50.40 0.83
C GLY A 256 -12.02 49.51 -0.39
N ARG A 257 -12.34 48.22 -0.18
CA ARG A 257 -12.65 47.25 -1.26
C ARG A 257 -13.83 47.69 -2.10
N ILE A 258 -14.92 48.14 -1.48
CA ILE A 258 -16.10 48.65 -2.20
C ILE A 258 -15.71 49.84 -3.10
N LEU A 259 -14.88 50.77 -2.61
CA LEU A 259 -14.42 51.92 -3.41
C LEU A 259 -13.53 51.54 -4.59
N ALA A 260 -12.86 50.39 -4.52
CA ALA A 260 -12.02 49.84 -5.58
C ALA A 260 -12.82 49.09 -6.67
N LEU A 261 -14.06 48.68 -6.39
CA LEU A 261 -14.92 47.99 -7.37
C LEU A 261 -15.18 48.85 -8.62
N ASP A 262 -15.24 48.17 -9.77
CA ASP A 262 -15.50 48.80 -11.06
C ASP A 262 -16.92 49.42 -11.10
N LEU A 263 -17.03 50.62 -11.70
CA LEU A 263 -18.29 51.36 -11.74
C LEU A 263 -19.36 50.70 -12.62
N SER A 264 -18.99 49.79 -13.52
CA SER A 264 -19.92 49.03 -14.35
C SER A 264 -20.75 48.02 -13.56
N LEU A 265 -20.30 47.64 -12.36
CA LEU A 265 -21.05 46.71 -11.49
C LEU A 265 -22.27 47.36 -10.81
N PHE A 266 -22.45 48.68 -10.92
CA PHE A 266 -23.46 49.44 -10.18
C PHE A 266 -24.60 49.97 -11.08
N ASN A 267 -25.83 49.89 -10.58
CA ASN A 267 -27.07 50.04 -11.38
C ASN A 267 -27.65 51.46 -11.48
N GLY A 268 -26.86 52.48 -11.80
CA GLY A 268 -27.35 53.86 -11.90
C GLY A 268 -27.79 54.30 -13.30
N PRO A 269 -28.62 55.37 -13.42
CA PRO A 269 -28.99 55.97 -14.70
C PRO A 269 -27.83 56.63 -15.46
N ASN A 270 -26.67 56.81 -14.82
CA ASN A 270 -25.45 57.38 -15.41
C ASN A 270 -24.24 57.08 -14.50
N ALA A 271 -23.02 57.30 -15.02
CA ALA A 271 -21.78 57.03 -14.30
C ALA A 271 -21.65 57.76 -12.95
N ASN A 272 -22.23 58.96 -12.82
CA ASN A 272 -22.24 59.69 -11.54
C ASN A 272 -23.14 59.01 -10.51
N ALA A 273 -24.28 58.46 -10.93
CA ALA A 273 -25.15 57.69 -10.05
C ALA A 273 -24.51 56.37 -9.63
N ASN A 274 -23.79 55.68 -10.54
CA ASN A 274 -23.02 54.47 -10.21
C ASN A 274 -21.98 54.77 -9.12
N LYS A 275 -21.20 55.84 -9.33
CA LYS A 275 -20.22 56.31 -8.35
C LYS A 275 -20.87 56.69 -7.02
N GLY A 276 -22.02 57.35 -7.07
CA GLY A 276 -22.79 57.73 -5.88
C GLY A 276 -23.24 56.51 -5.06
N ARG A 277 -23.74 55.46 -5.72
CA ARG A 277 -24.15 54.20 -5.06
C ARG A 277 -22.98 53.48 -4.43
N ARG A 278 -21.87 53.31 -5.17
CA ARG A 278 -20.63 52.73 -4.64
C ARG A 278 -20.14 53.46 -3.40
N ASN A 279 -20.06 54.79 -3.47
CA ASN A 279 -19.63 55.61 -2.35
C ASN A 279 -20.60 55.49 -1.16
N ALA A 280 -21.90 55.39 -1.42
CA ALA A 280 -22.91 55.22 -0.37
C ALA A 280 -22.82 53.84 0.31
N LEU A 281 -22.51 52.77 -0.41
CA LEU A 281 -22.21 51.46 0.20
C LEU A 281 -20.95 51.52 1.06
N ALA A 282 -19.86 52.09 0.54
CA ALA A 282 -18.63 52.26 1.31
C ALA A 282 -18.84 53.10 2.58
N ASN A 283 -19.67 54.16 2.50
CA ASN A 283 -20.02 54.97 3.66
C ASN A 283 -20.80 54.17 4.72
N ARG A 284 -21.65 53.20 4.34
CA ARG A 284 -22.33 52.33 5.32
C ARG A 284 -21.33 51.48 6.10
N ALA A 285 -20.32 50.93 5.41
CA ALA A 285 -19.24 50.18 6.08
C ALA A 285 -18.41 51.10 7.01
N ILE A 286 -18.12 52.34 6.61
CA ILE A 286 -17.45 53.33 7.49
C ILE A 286 -18.33 53.72 8.70
N GLU A 287 -19.64 53.91 8.49
CA GLU A 287 -20.60 54.15 9.58
C GLU A 287 -20.57 53.00 10.60
N ALA A 288 -20.56 51.75 10.12
CA ALA A 288 -20.43 50.58 10.98
C ALA A 288 -19.12 50.59 11.78
N ALA A 289 -17.97 50.83 11.12
CA ALA A 289 -16.67 50.92 11.80
C ALA A 289 -16.65 51.99 12.90
N ASN A 290 -17.20 53.17 12.63
CA ASN A 290 -17.25 54.25 13.62
C ASN A 290 -18.19 53.93 14.79
N ALA A 291 -19.30 53.21 14.52
CA ALA A 291 -20.21 52.77 15.56
C ALA A 291 -19.56 51.70 16.47
N ILE A 292 -18.80 50.75 15.89
CA ILE A 292 -17.98 49.78 16.64
C ILE A 292 -16.96 50.49 17.52
N ALA A 293 -16.22 51.46 16.98
CA ALA A 293 -15.24 52.25 17.74
C ALA A 293 -15.87 53.02 18.92
N ALA A 294 -17.16 53.36 18.81
CA ALA A 294 -17.94 54.00 19.86
C ALA A 294 -18.60 53.01 20.84
N GLY A 295 -18.45 51.69 20.63
CA GLY A 295 -19.10 50.64 21.41
C GLY A 295 -20.62 50.52 21.16
N ASN A 296 -21.11 51.02 20.03
CA ASN A 296 -22.53 50.97 19.65
C ASN A 296 -22.79 49.88 18.60
N TYR A 297 -22.76 48.61 19.02
CA TYR A 297 -22.88 47.46 18.12
C TYR A 297 -24.23 47.35 17.41
N GLN A 298 -25.31 47.84 18.02
CA GLN A 298 -26.62 47.89 17.37
C GLN A 298 -26.61 48.85 16.17
N GLU A 299 -26.02 50.03 16.32
CA GLU A 299 -25.90 50.99 15.21
C GLU A 299 -24.97 50.47 14.11
N ALA A 300 -23.90 49.76 14.49
CA ALA A 300 -23.02 49.11 13.53
C ALA A 300 -23.77 48.05 12.71
N ARG A 301 -24.54 47.19 13.39
CA ARG A 301 -25.38 46.17 12.76
C ARG A 301 -26.44 46.79 11.84
N ASP A 302 -27.10 47.86 12.27
CA ASP A 302 -28.10 48.56 11.45
C ASP A 302 -27.47 49.13 10.17
N ALA A 303 -26.25 49.67 10.26
CA ALA A 303 -25.50 50.15 9.11
C ALA A 303 -25.12 49.03 8.13
N LEU A 304 -24.67 47.87 8.63
CA LEU A 304 -24.35 46.70 7.81
C LEU A 304 -25.59 46.06 7.18
N ASN A 305 -26.69 45.90 7.92
CA ASN A 305 -27.97 45.43 7.35
C ASN A 305 -28.45 46.37 6.24
N SER A 306 -28.34 47.69 6.45
CA SER A 306 -28.70 48.66 5.41
C SER A 306 -27.79 48.57 4.17
N LEU A 307 -26.55 48.11 4.32
CA LEU A 307 -25.66 47.80 3.20
C LEU A 307 -26.13 46.52 2.50
N LEU A 308 -26.38 45.44 3.25
CA LEU A 308 -26.86 44.16 2.76
C LEU A 308 -28.15 44.31 1.93
N ASP A 309 -29.15 45.03 2.45
CA ASP A 309 -30.42 45.30 1.78
C ASP A 309 -30.28 46.00 0.40
N LYS A 310 -29.11 46.58 0.10
CA LYS A 310 -28.83 47.27 -1.18
C LYS A 310 -28.10 46.40 -2.19
N ILE A 311 -27.70 45.19 -1.78
CA ILE A 311 -26.91 44.25 -2.57
C ILE A 311 -27.45 42.80 -2.43
N ASP A 312 -28.62 42.58 -1.85
CA ASP A 312 -29.11 41.25 -1.46
C ASP A 312 -29.74 40.45 -2.62
N GLY A 313 -29.99 41.10 -3.75
CA GLY A 313 -30.68 40.55 -4.92
C GLY A 313 -32.20 40.46 -4.80
N ALA A 314 -32.79 40.89 -3.68
CA ALA A 314 -34.18 40.60 -3.31
C ALA A 314 -35.02 41.84 -2.98
N SER A 315 -34.40 42.91 -2.48
CA SER A 315 -35.12 44.06 -1.92
C SER A 315 -35.53 45.11 -2.97
N PRO A 316 -36.76 45.68 -2.91
CA PRO A 316 -37.12 46.89 -3.64
C PRO A 316 -36.64 48.15 -2.90
N PRO A 317 -36.07 49.19 -3.58
CA PRO A 317 -35.93 49.39 -5.03
C PRO A 317 -34.82 48.53 -5.67
N PRO A 318 -34.74 48.43 -7.01
CA PRO A 318 -33.78 47.56 -7.69
C PRO A 318 -32.37 47.72 -7.15
N ASP A 319 -31.77 46.55 -6.96
CA ASP A 319 -30.47 46.35 -6.32
C ASP A 319 -29.40 47.30 -6.88
N TRP A 320 -28.53 47.78 -6.00
CA TRP A 320 -27.55 48.78 -6.41
C TRP A 320 -26.41 48.21 -7.24
N MET A 321 -26.27 46.88 -7.25
CA MET A 321 -25.28 46.14 -8.02
C MET A 321 -25.94 45.10 -8.93
N ASP A 322 -25.30 44.81 -10.06
CA ASP A 322 -25.67 43.68 -10.91
C ASP A 322 -25.22 42.36 -10.27
N ALA A 323 -26.04 41.32 -10.46
CA ALA A 323 -25.71 39.96 -10.05
C ALA A 323 -24.39 39.53 -10.70
N SER A 324 -23.39 39.29 -9.87
CA SER A 324 -22.01 39.03 -10.28
C SER A 324 -21.25 38.30 -9.18
N PRO A 325 -20.14 37.61 -9.49
CA PRO A 325 -19.29 37.02 -8.46
C PRO A 325 -18.83 38.04 -7.40
N GLN A 326 -18.58 39.29 -7.81
CA GLN A 326 -18.20 40.38 -6.91
C GLN A 326 -19.35 40.78 -5.98
N GLN A 327 -20.59 40.83 -6.47
CA GLN A 327 -21.76 41.12 -5.64
C GLN A 327 -22.03 39.97 -4.65
N ALA A 328 -21.88 38.71 -5.08
CA ALA A 328 -22.03 37.55 -4.20
C ALA A 328 -20.96 37.53 -3.09
N ALA A 329 -19.69 37.80 -3.43
CA ALA A 329 -18.60 37.87 -2.46
C ALA A 329 -18.81 39.03 -1.46
N LEU A 330 -19.22 40.21 -1.94
CA LEU A 330 -19.53 41.34 -1.08
C LEU A 330 -20.69 41.04 -0.12
N LYS A 331 -21.73 40.36 -0.62
CA LYS A 331 -22.87 39.94 0.19
C LYS A 331 -22.43 39.00 1.33
N ALA A 332 -21.67 37.95 1.01
CA ALA A 332 -21.17 36.98 1.99
C ALA A 332 -20.29 37.66 3.06
N GLU A 333 -19.40 38.56 2.64
CA GLU A 333 -18.53 39.32 3.56
C GLU A 333 -19.34 40.19 4.53
N VAL A 334 -20.41 40.83 4.04
CA VAL A 334 -21.29 41.68 4.87
C VAL A 334 -22.13 40.82 5.83
N GLU A 335 -22.61 39.66 5.38
CA GLU A 335 -23.32 38.70 6.24
C GLU A 335 -22.44 38.19 7.39
N LEU A 336 -21.18 37.86 7.10
CA LEU A 336 -20.18 37.48 8.11
C LEU A 336 -19.95 38.61 9.12
N LEU A 337 -19.72 39.85 8.66
CA LEU A 337 -19.54 40.99 9.58
C LEU A 337 -20.75 41.24 10.46
N ILE A 338 -21.98 41.03 9.94
CA ILE A 338 -23.20 41.12 10.73
C ILE A 338 -23.21 40.04 11.82
N ALA A 339 -22.84 38.81 11.49
CA ALA A 339 -22.73 37.71 12.44
C ALA A 339 -21.72 38.03 13.54
N LEU A 340 -20.51 38.44 13.18
CA LEU A 340 -19.46 38.81 14.13
C LEU A 340 -19.84 39.97 15.05
N VAL A 341 -20.57 40.97 14.55
CA VAL A 341 -21.09 42.08 15.38
C VAL A 341 -22.15 41.60 16.39
N LEU A 342 -22.85 40.50 16.15
CA LEU A 342 -23.80 39.92 17.11
C LEU A 342 -23.12 39.29 18.32
N LEU A 343 -21.83 38.99 18.22
CA LEU A 343 -21.04 38.35 19.27
C LEU A 343 -20.49 39.36 20.29
N MET A 344 -20.67 40.67 20.05
CA MET A 344 -20.16 41.79 20.85
C MET A 344 -21.20 42.39 21.80
#